data_AF-A0A1T5CFH4-F1
#
_entry.id   AF-A0A1T5CFH4-F1
#
_cell.length_a   1.000
_cell.length_b   1.000
_cell.length_c   1.000
_cell.angle_alpha   90.00
_cell.angle_beta   90.00
_cell.angle_gamma   90.00
#
_symmetry.space_group_name_H-M   'P 1'
#
loop_
_entity.id
_entity.type
_entity.pdbx_description
1 polymer ?
#
loop_
_entity_poly.entity_id
_entity_poly.type
_entity_poly.pdbx_seq_one_letter_code
_entity_poly.pdbx_strand_id
1 'polypeptide(L)'
;MIENLAKLIGHGTKPYTFLSKVVFENKISRIFMTVLFSVLMVALIGLIFYSLLFVKDENERKYIFENFLPFIVIPLATIGFLYMLYMQEIYNAKYEEEISDLRSERKEITDKIEKDNDYDIFNTIQLSLNQLNEYYTINKNQAKSSFRISLISIIIGFVTIVTGIWFYYFEISSIELSFLTGISGLLLEFIGGAYFFVYKKSLEQVNFFFAQLIKVQDTMLAINLAENIEILDKKNEMTEKIVISLLERSLK
;
A
#
# COMPACT_ATOMS: atom_id res chain seq x y z
N MET A 1 27.23 -1.72 -19.27
CA MET A 1 26.85 -1.01 -18.02
C MET A 1 25.99 0.23 -18.32
N ILE A 2 26.34 1.05 -19.32
CA ILE A 2 25.59 2.26 -19.70
C ILE A 2 24.26 1.96 -20.42
N GLU A 3 24.16 0.88 -21.21
CA GLU A 3 22.90 0.47 -21.85
C GLU A 3 21.83 -0.06 -20.86
N ASN A 4 22.25 -0.68 -19.76
CA ASN A 4 21.32 -1.08 -18.68
C ASN A 4 20.78 0.14 -17.92
N LEU A 5 21.57 1.21 -17.82
CA LEU A 5 21.16 2.48 -17.22
C LEU A 5 20.06 3.17 -18.04
N ALA A 6 20.16 3.14 -19.37
CA ALA A 6 19.13 3.69 -20.26
C ALA A 6 17.79 2.91 -20.19
N LYS A 7 17.85 1.58 -20.08
CA LYS A 7 16.65 0.73 -19.88
C LYS A 7 15.97 0.94 -18.53
N LEU A 8 16.71 1.30 -17.49
CA LEU A 8 16.17 1.61 -16.17
C LEU A 8 15.49 2.99 -16.10
N ILE A 9 15.95 3.96 -16.89
CA ILE A 9 15.39 5.32 -16.92
C ILE A 9 14.16 5.42 -17.84
N GLY A 10 14.06 4.55 -18.85
CA GLY A 10 13.03 4.61 -19.89
C GLY A 10 11.60 4.18 -19.49
N HIS A 11 11.41 3.55 -18.32
CA HIS A 11 10.09 3.07 -17.88
C HIS A 11 9.59 3.80 -16.63
N GLY A 12 9.31 5.11 -16.75
CA GLY A 12 8.48 5.83 -15.78
C GLY A 12 8.91 5.75 -14.30
N THR A 13 10.14 5.33 -14.00
CA THR A 13 10.61 5.16 -12.64
C THR A 13 10.81 6.53 -12.04
N LYS A 14 10.02 6.85 -11.03
CA LYS A 14 10.15 8.12 -10.30
C LYS A 14 11.58 8.20 -9.73
N PRO A 15 12.22 9.38 -9.77
CA PRO A 15 13.67 9.51 -9.50
C PRO A 15 14.09 9.00 -8.10
N TYR A 16 13.19 8.98 -7.13
CA TYR A 16 13.47 8.45 -5.78
C TYR A 16 13.46 6.91 -5.67
N THR A 17 12.79 6.18 -6.58
CA THR A 17 12.83 4.71 -6.60
C THR A 17 14.07 4.18 -7.32
N PHE A 18 14.65 4.99 -8.22
CA PHE A 18 15.87 4.62 -8.94
C PHE A 18 17.05 4.33 -7.98
N LEU A 19 17.28 5.19 -6.98
CA LEU A 19 18.37 5.01 -6.01
C LEU A 19 18.17 3.75 -5.16
N SER A 20 16.96 3.52 -4.63
CA SER A 20 16.67 2.32 -3.83
C SER A 20 16.84 1.05 -4.64
N LYS A 21 16.44 1.07 -5.91
CA LYS A 21 16.59 -0.05 -6.83
C LYS A 21 18.06 -0.32 -7.15
N VAL A 22 18.84 0.69 -7.54
CA VAL A 22 20.28 0.54 -7.80
C VAL A 22 21.01 -0.06 -6.59
N VAL A 23 20.62 0.35 -5.38
CA VAL A 23 21.24 -0.13 -4.14
C VAL A 23 20.82 -1.56 -3.77
N PHE A 24 19.53 -1.93 -3.90
CA PHE A 24 19.01 -3.19 -3.36
C PHE A 24 18.61 -4.26 -4.38
N GLU A 25 18.60 -3.95 -5.68
CA GLU A 25 18.25 -4.90 -6.74
C GLU A 25 19.27 -6.04 -6.85
N ASN A 26 20.56 -5.75 -6.69
CA ASN A 26 21.60 -6.78 -6.66
C ASN A 26 21.60 -7.52 -5.32
N LYS A 27 21.50 -8.87 -5.36
CA LYS A 27 21.54 -9.75 -4.18
C LYS A 27 22.78 -9.51 -3.30
N ILE A 28 23.95 -9.29 -3.89
CA ILE A 28 25.20 -9.06 -3.14
C ILE A 28 25.13 -7.71 -2.41
N SER A 29 24.72 -6.65 -3.13
CA SER A 29 24.56 -5.31 -2.55
C SER A 29 23.55 -5.31 -1.41
N ARG A 30 22.41 -5.99 -1.59
CA ARG A 30 21.41 -6.15 -0.54
C ARG A 30 21.96 -6.84 0.71
N ILE A 31 22.70 -7.94 0.55
CA ILE A 31 23.34 -8.62 1.69
C ILE A 31 24.32 -7.67 2.38
N PHE A 32 25.18 -7.00 1.62
CA PHE A 32 26.13 -6.02 2.16
C PHE A 32 25.41 -4.92 2.95
N MET A 33 24.35 -4.32 2.40
CA MET A 33 23.58 -3.27 3.07
C MET A 33 22.87 -3.77 4.33
N THR A 34 22.35 -5.01 4.33
CA THR A 34 21.77 -5.61 5.55
C THR A 34 22.81 -5.87 6.63
N VAL A 35 24.01 -6.32 6.24
CA VAL A 35 25.13 -6.50 7.17
C VAL A 35 25.57 -5.15 7.72
N LEU A 36 25.74 -4.14 6.87
CA LEU A 36 26.10 -2.78 7.29
C LEU A 36 25.08 -2.20 8.28
N PHE A 37 23.78 -2.35 8.00
CA PHE A 37 22.71 -1.94 8.91
C PHE A 37 22.81 -2.65 10.27
N SER A 38 23.06 -3.97 10.27
CA SER A 38 23.21 -4.73 11.52
C SER A 38 24.44 -4.31 12.33
N VAL A 39 25.56 -4.02 11.67
CA VAL A 39 26.80 -3.53 12.33
C VAL A 39 26.56 -2.16 12.96
N LEU A 40 25.89 -1.24 12.24
CA LEU A 40 25.54 0.07 12.76
C LEU A 40 24.55 -0.01 13.94
N MET A 41 23.59 -0.94 13.92
CA MET A 41 22.70 -1.19 15.07
C MET A 41 23.49 -1.66 16.31
N VAL A 42 24.40 -2.60 16.14
CA VAL A 42 25.25 -3.08 17.24
C VAL A 42 26.14 -1.96 17.78
N ALA A 43 26.71 -1.13 16.90
CA ALA A 43 27.49 0.04 17.30
C ALA A 43 26.65 1.06 18.08
N LEU A 44 25.41 1.32 17.66
CA LEU A 44 24.48 2.22 18.36
C LEU A 44 24.17 1.70 19.77
N ILE A 45 23.81 0.41 19.89
CA ILE A 45 23.51 -0.22 21.18
C ILE A 45 24.75 -0.21 22.08
N GLY A 46 25.92 -0.56 21.52
CA GLY A 46 27.18 -0.55 22.25
C GLY A 46 27.55 0.84 22.77
N LEU A 47 27.35 1.89 21.97
CA LEU A 47 27.60 3.28 22.37
C LEU A 47 26.65 3.71 23.50
N ILE A 48 25.35 3.44 23.36
CA ILE A 48 24.36 3.75 24.40
C ILE A 48 24.70 3.02 25.70
N PHE A 49 25.03 1.73 25.62
CA PHE A 49 25.36 0.90 26.78
C PHE A 49 26.66 1.36 27.47
N TYR A 50 27.71 1.64 26.69
CA TYR A 50 28.96 2.19 27.20
C TYR A 50 28.73 3.52 27.93
N SER A 51 27.98 4.41 27.28
CA SER A 51 27.63 5.73 27.79
C SER A 51 26.83 5.67 29.10
N LEU A 52 25.91 4.70 29.25
CA LEU A 52 25.10 4.55 30.46
C LEU A 52 25.84 3.87 31.63
N LEU A 53 26.70 2.88 31.38
CA LEU A 53 27.32 2.09 32.45
C LEU A 53 28.69 2.59 32.89
N PHE A 54 29.49 3.15 31.99
CA PHE A 54 30.90 3.44 32.25
C PHE A 54 31.18 4.94 32.39
N VAL A 55 30.33 5.81 31.82
CA VAL A 55 30.51 7.26 31.86
C VAL A 55 29.68 7.87 32.99
N LYS A 56 30.33 8.13 34.13
CA LYS A 56 29.69 8.73 35.31
C LYS A 56 29.50 10.24 35.19
N ASP A 57 30.43 10.94 34.52
CA ASP A 57 30.34 12.37 34.31
C ASP A 57 29.27 12.69 33.25
N GLU A 58 28.32 13.52 33.62
CA GLU A 58 27.22 13.93 32.76
C GLU A 58 27.66 14.77 31.56
N ASN A 59 28.69 15.61 31.72
CA ASN A 59 29.22 16.43 30.63
C ASN A 59 29.93 15.57 29.59
N GLU A 60 30.71 14.58 30.04
CA GLU A 60 31.37 13.62 29.13
C GLU A 60 30.33 12.76 28.40
N ARG A 61 29.28 12.32 29.11
CA ARG A 61 28.17 11.58 28.52
C ARG A 61 27.47 12.38 27.42
N LYS A 62 27.17 13.65 27.70
CA LYS A 62 26.55 14.57 26.73
C LYS A 62 27.45 14.81 25.52
N TYR A 63 28.75 15.02 25.74
CA TYR A 63 29.74 15.18 24.66
C TYR A 63 29.77 13.97 23.72
N ILE A 64 29.75 12.75 24.27
CA ILE A 64 29.74 11.52 23.46
C ILE A 64 28.47 11.45 22.61
N PHE A 65 27.30 11.72 23.20
CA PHE A 65 26.04 11.68 22.45
C PHE A 65 25.97 12.74 21.35
N GLU A 66 26.35 13.98 21.62
CA GLU A 66 26.26 15.06 20.63
C GLU A 66 27.21 14.85 19.44
N ASN A 67 28.42 14.32 19.69
CA ASN A 67 29.42 14.16 18.65
C ASN A 67 29.31 12.83 17.90
N PHE A 68 29.04 11.70 18.56
CA PHE A 68 29.11 10.39 17.92
C PHE A 68 27.76 9.84 17.48
N LEU A 69 26.67 10.15 18.18
CA LEU A 69 25.34 9.60 17.87
C LEU A 69 24.87 9.97 16.44
N PRO A 70 25.03 11.21 15.94
CA PRO A 70 24.58 11.58 14.59
C PRO A 70 25.27 10.76 13.49
N PHE A 71 26.56 10.45 13.63
CA PHE A 71 27.30 9.66 12.64
C PHE A 71 26.84 8.21 12.54
N ILE A 72 26.15 7.68 13.55
CA ILE A 72 25.57 6.34 13.51
C ILE A 72 24.10 6.41 13.09
N VAL A 73 23.32 7.31 13.69
CA VAL A 73 21.86 7.40 13.47
C VAL A 73 21.52 7.84 12.06
N ILE A 74 22.26 8.80 11.47
CA ILE A 74 21.96 9.31 10.12
C ILE A 74 22.16 8.22 9.05
N PRO A 75 23.30 7.50 8.98
CA PRO A 75 23.45 6.37 8.05
C PRO A 75 22.42 5.27 8.30
N LEU A 76 22.10 4.98 9.56
CA LEU A 76 21.11 3.96 9.89
C LEU A 76 19.72 4.32 9.37
N ALA A 77 19.29 5.56 9.61
CA ALA A 77 18.02 6.09 9.13
C ALA A 77 17.95 6.14 7.60
N THR A 78 19.03 6.56 6.94
CA THR A 78 19.07 6.62 5.47
C THR A 78 19.02 5.23 4.83
N ILE A 79 19.78 4.26 5.34
CA ILE A 79 19.73 2.86 4.86
C ILE A 79 18.34 2.27 5.09
N GLY A 80 17.77 2.46 6.28
CA GLY A 80 16.43 2.00 6.61
C GLY A 80 15.36 2.60 5.68
N PHE A 81 15.44 3.91 5.43
CA PHE A 81 14.53 4.60 4.52
C PHE A 81 14.66 4.09 3.08
N LEU A 82 15.88 3.92 2.56
CA LEU A 82 16.10 3.36 1.22
C LEU A 82 15.57 1.92 1.11
N TYR A 83 15.72 1.11 2.16
CA TYR A 83 15.17 -0.25 2.19
C TYR A 83 13.62 -0.23 2.19
N MET A 84 13.02 0.68 2.95
CA MET A 84 11.57 0.90 2.94
C MET A 84 11.07 1.30 1.55
N LEU A 85 11.76 2.21 0.86
CA LEU A 85 11.43 2.61 -0.52
C LEU A 85 11.52 1.43 -1.49
N TYR A 86 12.56 0.61 -1.39
CA TYR A 86 12.72 -0.59 -2.21
C TYR A 86 11.58 -1.60 -2.00
N MET A 87 11.18 -1.84 -0.75
CA MET A 87 10.05 -2.72 -0.43
C MET A 87 8.72 -2.18 -0.97
N GLN A 88 8.51 -0.86 -0.90
CA GLN A 88 7.33 -0.22 -1.48
C GLN A 88 7.29 -0.38 -3.02
N GLU A 89 8.44 -0.30 -3.68
CA GLU A 89 8.56 -0.49 -5.13
C GLU A 89 8.22 -1.92 -5.55
N ILE A 90 8.74 -2.95 -4.87
CA ILE A 90 8.38 -4.36 -5.12
C ILE A 90 6.87 -4.57 -4.97
N TYR A 91 6.29 -4.01 -3.91
CA TYR A 91 4.86 -4.12 -3.66
C TYR A 91 4.03 -3.47 -4.77
N ASN A 92 4.45 -2.27 -5.23
CA ASN A 92 3.76 -1.56 -6.31
C ASN A 92 3.91 -2.26 -7.66
N ALA A 93 5.08 -2.86 -7.95
CA ALA A 93 5.31 -3.60 -9.20
C ALA A 93 4.36 -4.79 -9.33
N LYS A 94 4.20 -5.57 -8.26
CA LYS A 94 3.25 -6.70 -8.23
C LYS A 94 1.79 -6.24 -8.41
N TYR A 95 1.44 -5.11 -7.81
CA TYR A 95 0.10 -4.53 -7.96
C TYR A 95 -0.15 -4.02 -9.39
N GLU A 96 0.84 -3.39 -10.02
CA GLU A 96 0.73 -2.90 -11.40
C GLU A 96 0.61 -4.06 -12.40
N GLU A 97 1.30 -5.18 -12.15
CA GLU A 97 1.14 -6.42 -12.90
C GLU A 97 -0.30 -6.94 -12.83
N GLU A 98 -0.88 -7.07 -11.63
CA GLU A 98 -2.28 -7.51 -11.44
C GLU A 98 -3.30 -6.60 -12.17
N ILE A 99 -3.10 -5.28 -12.14
CA ILE A 99 -3.96 -4.33 -12.85
C ILE A 99 -3.74 -4.39 -14.37
N SER A 100 -2.49 -4.59 -14.81
CA SER A 100 -2.14 -4.75 -16.22
C SER A 100 -2.79 -5.99 -16.82
N ASP A 101 -2.82 -7.10 -16.08
CA ASP A 101 -3.47 -8.34 -16.50
C ASP A 101 -4.99 -8.16 -16.69
N LEU A 102 -5.64 -7.43 -15.78
CA LEU A 102 -7.06 -7.08 -15.96
C LEU A 102 -7.29 -6.21 -17.21
N ARG A 103 -6.36 -5.29 -17.50
CA ARG A 103 -6.46 -4.43 -18.70
C ARG A 103 -6.17 -5.16 -19.99
N SER A 104 -5.23 -6.11 -20.00
CA SER A 104 -4.97 -6.95 -21.17
C SER A 104 -6.14 -7.88 -21.46
N GLU A 105 -6.71 -8.53 -20.43
CA GLU A 105 -7.93 -9.34 -20.56
C GLU A 105 -9.08 -8.52 -21.15
N ARG A 106 -9.29 -7.28 -20.65
CA ARG A 106 -10.29 -6.37 -21.21
C ARG A 106 -10.09 -6.10 -22.69
N LYS A 107 -8.85 -5.84 -23.08
CA LYS A 107 -8.50 -5.59 -24.47
C LYS A 107 -8.78 -6.81 -25.34
N GLU A 108 -8.45 -8.01 -24.87
CA GLU A 108 -8.76 -9.25 -25.60
C GLU A 108 -10.27 -9.45 -25.77
N ILE A 109 -11.08 -9.16 -24.75
CA ILE A 109 -12.55 -9.23 -24.86
C ILE A 109 -13.06 -8.18 -25.86
N THR A 110 -12.59 -6.93 -25.79
CA THR A 110 -12.96 -5.88 -26.73
C THR A 110 -12.57 -6.24 -28.17
N ASP A 111 -11.34 -6.71 -28.38
CA ASP A 111 -10.83 -7.09 -29.70
C ASP A 111 -11.65 -8.25 -30.30
N LYS A 112 -12.16 -9.18 -29.48
CA LYS A 112 -13.06 -10.27 -29.92
C LYS A 112 -14.41 -9.72 -30.38
N ILE A 113 -15.04 -8.85 -29.59
CA ILE A 113 -16.33 -8.22 -29.94
C ILE A 113 -16.22 -7.47 -31.26
N GLU A 114 -15.15 -6.69 -31.46
CA GLU A 114 -14.94 -5.90 -32.67
C GLU A 114 -14.67 -6.76 -33.91
N LYS A 115 -13.87 -7.83 -33.78
CA LYS A 115 -13.51 -8.70 -34.92
C LYS A 115 -14.65 -9.61 -35.36
N ASP A 116 -15.33 -10.22 -34.40
CA ASP A 116 -16.34 -11.23 -34.69
C ASP A 116 -17.72 -10.61 -34.98
N ASN A 117 -17.86 -9.27 -34.84
CA ASN A 117 -19.15 -8.57 -34.76
C ASN A 117 -20.12 -9.25 -33.77
N ASP A 118 -19.55 -9.93 -32.79
CA ASP A 118 -20.25 -10.75 -31.83
C ASP A 118 -20.58 -9.90 -30.62
N TYR A 119 -21.59 -9.05 -30.79
CA TYR A 119 -22.23 -8.27 -29.72
C TYR A 119 -23.03 -9.17 -28.78
N ASP A 120 -22.49 -10.34 -28.44
CA ASP A 120 -23.03 -11.24 -27.45
C ASP A 120 -23.13 -10.50 -26.11
N ILE A 121 -24.32 -10.62 -25.51
CA ILE A 121 -24.62 -10.12 -24.17
C ILE A 121 -23.60 -10.64 -23.16
N PHE A 122 -23.12 -11.88 -23.32
CA PHE A 122 -22.10 -12.44 -22.43
C PHE A 122 -20.77 -11.71 -22.52
N ASN A 123 -20.31 -11.31 -23.71
CA ASN A 123 -19.08 -10.54 -23.87
C ASN A 123 -19.19 -9.15 -23.20
N THR A 124 -20.35 -8.50 -23.32
CA THR A 124 -20.62 -7.21 -22.66
C THR A 124 -20.64 -7.33 -21.13
N ILE A 125 -21.24 -8.41 -20.61
CA ILE A 125 -21.25 -8.73 -19.18
C ILE A 125 -19.82 -8.99 -18.69
N GLN A 126 -19.01 -9.75 -19.44
CA GLN A 126 -17.61 -10.02 -19.09
C GLN A 126 -16.77 -8.73 -19.02
N LEU A 127 -16.95 -7.80 -19.97
CA LEU A 127 -16.32 -6.47 -19.88
C LEU A 127 -16.69 -5.74 -18.59
N SER A 128 -17.96 -5.77 -18.21
CA SER A 128 -18.45 -5.14 -16.99
C SER A 128 -17.87 -5.79 -15.74
N LEU A 129 -17.80 -7.12 -15.70
CA LEU A 129 -17.18 -7.88 -14.61
C LEU A 129 -15.69 -7.55 -14.47
N ASN A 130 -14.94 -7.51 -15.58
CA ASN A 130 -13.53 -7.15 -15.59
C ASN A 130 -13.30 -5.71 -15.07
N GLN A 131 -14.12 -4.75 -15.50
CA GLN A 131 -14.06 -3.37 -15.00
C GLN A 131 -14.34 -3.29 -13.49
N LEU A 132 -15.39 -3.95 -13.00
CA LEU A 132 -15.72 -4.00 -11.57
C LEU A 132 -14.59 -4.64 -10.76
N ASN A 133 -13.96 -5.69 -11.29
CA ASN A 133 -12.78 -6.31 -10.68
C ASN A 133 -11.60 -5.33 -10.58
N GLU A 134 -11.31 -4.53 -11.62
CA GLU A 134 -10.26 -3.51 -11.55
C GLU A 134 -10.54 -2.51 -10.42
N TYR A 135 -11.75 -1.96 -10.34
CA TYR A 135 -12.11 -1.01 -9.28
C TYR A 135 -12.08 -1.63 -7.88
N TYR A 136 -12.52 -2.88 -7.75
CA TYR A 136 -12.42 -3.63 -6.50
C TYR A 136 -10.96 -3.81 -6.08
N THR A 137 -10.07 -4.22 -7.00
CA THR A 137 -8.65 -4.43 -6.72
C THR A 137 -7.94 -3.13 -6.36
N ILE A 138 -8.22 -2.03 -7.06
CA ILE A 138 -7.69 -0.70 -6.75
C ILE A 138 -8.07 -0.29 -5.32
N ASN A 139 -9.37 -0.38 -4.98
CA ASN A 139 -9.87 0.02 -3.67
C ASN A 139 -9.36 -0.88 -2.54
N LYS A 140 -9.23 -2.19 -2.80
CA LYS A 140 -8.66 -3.15 -1.85
C LYS A 140 -7.20 -2.82 -1.55
N ASN A 141 -6.42 -2.46 -2.57
CA ASN A 141 -5.04 -2.04 -2.39
C ASN A 141 -4.94 -0.70 -1.64
N GLN A 142 -5.79 0.27 -1.98
CA GLN A 142 -5.87 1.56 -1.29
C GLN A 142 -6.23 1.40 0.19
N ALA A 143 -7.20 0.53 0.52
CA ALA A 143 -7.58 0.21 1.88
C ALA A 143 -6.39 -0.37 2.67
N LYS A 144 -5.72 -1.39 2.13
CA LYS A 144 -4.53 -2.00 2.77
C LYS A 144 -3.42 -0.99 3.00
N SER A 145 -3.12 -0.15 2.01
CA SER A 145 -2.08 0.86 2.13
C SER A 145 -2.42 1.91 3.18
N SER A 146 -3.65 2.44 3.14
CA SER A 146 -4.13 3.45 4.09
C SER A 146 -4.15 2.93 5.52
N PHE A 147 -4.56 1.67 5.72
CA PHE A 147 -4.52 1.03 7.03
C PHE A 147 -3.08 0.93 7.57
N ARG A 148 -2.12 0.50 6.74
CA ARG A 148 -0.71 0.42 7.15
C ARG A 148 -0.14 1.79 7.53
N ILE A 149 -0.38 2.82 6.71
CA ILE A 149 0.11 4.17 6.99
C ILE A 149 -0.53 4.70 8.28
N SER A 150 -1.84 4.52 8.43
CA SER A 150 -2.56 4.91 9.65
C SER A 150 -1.95 4.27 10.90
N LEU A 151 -1.75 2.95 10.88
CA LEU A 151 -1.18 2.21 12.01
C LEU A 151 0.25 2.68 12.34
N ILE A 152 1.09 2.85 11.32
CA ILE A 152 2.47 3.34 11.50
C ILE A 152 2.47 4.75 12.10
N SER A 153 1.64 5.66 11.58
CA SER A 153 1.55 7.03 12.08
C SER A 153 1.09 7.10 13.52
N ILE A 154 0.07 6.30 13.91
CA ILE A 154 -0.42 6.22 15.30
C ILE A 154 0.67 5.67 16.22
N ILE A 155 1.34 4.57 15.84
CA ILE A 155 2.38 3.98 16.69
C ILE A 155 3.54 4.95 16.87
N ILE A 156 4.03 5.56 15.79
CA ILE A 156 5.15 6.52 15.88
C ILE A 156 4.71 7.77 16.65
N GLY A 157 3.49 8.27 16.42
CA GLY A 157 2.91 9.41 17.13
C GLY A 157 2.87 9.17 18.63
N PHE A 158 2.27 8.06 19.06
CA PHE A 158 2.20 7.67 20.46
C PHE A 158 3.58 7.51 21.09
N VAL A 159 4.50 6.80 20.43
CA VAL A 159 5.89 6.66 20.91
C VAL A 159 6.55 8.03 21.07
N THR A 160 6.36 8.94 20.12
CA THR A 160 6.94 10.30 20.15
C THR A 160 6.38 11.12 21.33
N ILE A 161 5.09 11.02 21.62
CA ILE A 161 4.49 11.70 22.78
C ILE A 161 5.10 11.14 24.08
N VAL A 162 5.16 9.82 24.22
CA VAL A 162 5.70 9.16 25.41
C VAL A 162 7.18 9.50 25.61
N THR A 163 7.99 9.50 24.55
CA THR A 163 9.42 9.87 24.67
C THR A 163 9.61 11.34 25.05
N GLY A 164 8.80 12.25 24.50
CA GLY A 164 8.82 13.66 24.88
C GLY A 164 8.52 13.88 26.37
N ILE A 165 7.50 13.19 26.90
CA ILE A 165 7.16 13.24 28.33
C ILE A 165 8.27 12.61 29.17
N TRP A 166 8.81 11.47 28.74
CA TRP A 166 9.89 10.77 29.44
C TRP A 166 11.14 11.65 29.55
N PHE A 167 11.59 12.28 28.46
CA PHE A 167 12.79 13.11 28.47
C PHE A 167 12.65 14.33 29.36
N TYR A 168 11.45 14.91 29.46
CA TYR A 168 11.18 15.97 30.43
C TYR A 168 11.28 15.46 31.88
N TYR A 169 10.65 14.32 32.18
CA TYR A 169 10.60 13.77 33.53
C TYR A 169 11.98 13.42 34.10
N PHE A 170 12.90 12.94 33.25
CA PHE A 170 14.28 12.63 33.64
C PHE A 170 15.24 13.80 33.50
N GLU A 171 14.73 15.04 33.33
CA GLU A 171 15.51 16.27 33.19
C GLU A 171 16.55 16.22 32.04
N ILE A 172 16.32 15.37 31.04
CA ILE A 172 17.19 15.20 29.86
C ILE A 172 16.95 16.34 28.85
N SER A 173 15.72 16.85 28.79
CA SER A 173 15.30 17.91 27.85
C SER A 173 14.62 19.08 28.55
N SER A 174 14.67 20.25 27.91
CA SER A 174 13.91 21.41 28.35
C SER A 174 12.41 21.22 28.13
N ILE A 175 11.59 22.01 28.84
CA ILE A 175 10.13 21.97 28.67
C ILE A 175 9.72 22.34 27.24
N GLU A 176 10.42 23.29 26.59
CA GLU A 176 10.12 23.72 25.22
C GLU A 176 10.32 22.59 24.22
N LEU A 177 11.42 21.84 24.34
CA LEU A 177 11.72 20.70 23.46
C LEU A 177 10.71 19.57 23.66
N SER A 178 10.31 19.34 24.90
CA SER A 178 9.33 18.31 25.27
C SER A 178 7.94 18.66 24.73
N PHE A 179 7.56 19.94 24.79
CA PHE A 179 6.32 20.46 24.21
C PHE A 179 6.31 20.34 22.68
N LEU A 180 7.41 20.71 22.01
CA LEU A 180 7.54 20.56 20.56
C LEU A 180 7.45 19.08 20.12
N THR A 181 8.05 18.19 20.90
CA THR A 181 7.99 16.74 20.68
C THR A 181 6.56 16.23 20.83
N GLY A 182 5.85 16.64 21.88
CA GLY A 182 4.44 16.31 22.10
C GLY A 182 3.53 16.77 20.96
N ILE A 183 3.69 18.01 20.49
CA ILE A 183 2.94 18.53 19.32
C ILE A 183 3.24 17.70 18.06
N SER A 184 4.50 17.35 17.84
CA SER A 184 4.90 16.53 16.69
C SER A 184 4.25 15.15 16.72
N GLY A 185 4.16 14.54 17.90
CA GLY A 185 3.44 13.28 18.09
C GLY A 185 1.92 13.42 17.86
N LEU A 186 1.30 14.50 18.35
CA LEU A 186 -0.12 14.78 18.07
C LEU A 186 -0.41 14.98 16.59
N LEU A 187 0.50 15.62 15.85
CA LEU A 187 0.38 15.77 14.41
C LEU A 187 0.38 14.40 13.70
N LEU A 188 1.22 13.46 14.16
CA LEU A 188 1.24 12.10 13.63
C LEU A 188 -0.05 11.34 13.95
N GLU A 189 -0.65 11.52 15.13
CA GLU A 189 -1.98 10.98 15.46
C GLU A 189 -3.06 11.49 14.50
N PHE A 190 -3.04 12.80 14.21
CA PHE A 190 -3.97 13.40 13.25
C PHE A 190 -3.81 12.80 11.85
N ILE A 191 -2.57 12.65 11.37
CA ILE A 191 -2.27 12.00 10.08
C ILE A 191 -2.78 10.54 10.10
N GLY A 192 -2.53 9.82 11.20
CA GLY A 192 -3.01 8.46 11.41
C GLY A 192 -4.53 8.35 11.30
N GLY A 193 -5.26 9.26 11.95
CA GLY A 193 -6.72 9.36 11.87
C GLY A 193 -7.22 9.70 10.46
N ALA A 194 -6.56 10.62 9.76
CA ALA A 194 -6.91 10.97 8.38
C ALA A 194 -6.77 9.77 7.43
N TYR A 195 -5.68 8.99 7.54
CA TYR A 195 -5.52 7.76 6.76
C TYR A 195 -6.49 6.66 7.18
N PHE A 196 -6.88 6.60 8.46
CA PHE A 196 -7.93 5.69 8.92
C PHE A 196 -9.29 6.02 8.27
N PHE A 197 -9.60 7.31 8.10
CA PHE A 197 -10.78 7.74 7.37
C PHE A 197 -10.74 7.32 5.90
N VAL A 198 -9.60 7.48 5.22
CA VAL A 198 -9.41 6.99 3.85
C VAL A 198 -9.58 5.47 3.79
N TYR A 199 -9.00 4.72 4.74
CA TYR A 199 -9.20 3.27 4.86
C TYR A 199 -10.68 2.89 4.94
N LYS A 200 -11.45 3.56 5.81
CA LYS A 200 -12.90 3.34 5.93
C LYS A 200 -13.61 3.58 4.60
N LYS A 201 -13.29 4.69 3.92
CA LYS A 201 -13.91 5.03 2.63
C LYS A 201 -13.55 4.05 1.52
N SER A 202 -12.29 3.59 1.46
CA SER A 202 -11.88 2.55 0.53
C SER A 202 -12.59 1.23 0.84
N LEU A 203 -12.80 0.87 2.11
CA LEU A 203 -13.53 -0.35 2.48
C LEU A 203 -15.02 -0.29 2.09
N GLU A 204 -15.66 0.86 2.26
CA GLU A 204 -17.01 1.12 1.75
C GLU A 204 -17.07 0.88 0.23
N GLN A 205 -16.08 1.38 -0.52
CA GLN A 205 -15.99 1.16 -1.97
C GLN A 205 -15.70 -0.30 -2.34
N VAL A 206 -14.81 -0.99 -1.62
CA VAL A 206 -14.55 -2.43 -1.81
C VAL A 206 -15.85 -3.22 -1.69
N ASN A 207 -16.62 -2.97 -0.63
CA ASN A 207 -17.90 -3.65 -0.40
C ASN A 207 -18.93 -3.31 -1.50
N PHE A 208 -18.97 -2.05 -1.92
CA PHE A 208 -19.83 -1.61 -3.02
C PHE A 208 -19.50 -2.35 -4.33
N PHE A 209 -18.24 -2.32 -4.78
CA PHE A 209 -17.85 -2.98 -6.03
C PHE A 209 -18.00 -4.50 -5.96
N PHE A 210 -17.72 -5.11 -4.81
CA PHE A 210 -17.96 -6.54 -4.60
C PHE A 210 -19.46 -6.89 -4.72
N ALA A 211 -20.34 -6.10 -4.11
CA ALA A 211 -21.78 -6.30 -4.24
C ALA A 211 -22.28 -6.11 -5.68
N GLN A 212 -21.73 -5.13 -6.41
CA GLN A 212 -22.07 -4.93 -7.83
C GLN A 212 -21.55 -6.08 -8.70
N LEU A 213 -20.38 -6.63 -8.39
CA LEU A 213 -19.82 -7.79 -9.08
C LEU A 213 -20.75 -9.02 -8.94
N ILE A 214 -21.19 -9.32 -7.71
CA ILE A 214 -22.14 -10.42 -7.45
C ILE A 214 -23.43 -10.21 -8.26
N LYS A 215 -24.00 -9.00 -8.24
CA LYS A 215 -25.24 -8.70 -8.98
C LYS A 215 -25.11 -8.94 -10.49
N VAL A 216 -23.96 -8.63 -11.08
CA VAL A 216 -23.70 -8.88 -12.52
C VAL A 216 -23.53 -10.37 -12.78
N GLN A 217 -22.81 -11.10 -11.91
CA GLN A 217 -22.68 -12.57 -12.00
C GLN A 217 -24.03 -13.27 -11.88
N ASP A 218 -24.85 -12.90 -10.91
CA ASP A 218 -26.20 -13.48 -10.73
C ASP A 218 -27.08 -13.22 -11.96
N THR A 219 -27.00 -12.03 -12.55
CA THR A 219 -27.70 -11.71 -13.81
C THR A 219 -27.20 -12.58 -14.96
N MET A 220 -25.88 -12.76 -15.11
CA MET A 220 -25.30 -13.63 -16.13
C MET A 220 -25.76 -15.09 -15.98
N LEU A 221 -25.74 -15.62 -14.76
CA LEU A 221 -26.19 -16.96 -14.45
C LEU A 221 -27.68 -17.15 -14.74
N ALA A 222 -28.52 -16.17 -14.38
CA ALA A 222 -29.94 -16.20 -14.68
C ALA A 222 -30.21 -16.24 -16.20
N ILE A 223 -29.53 -15.39 -16.98
CA ILE A 223 -29.64 -15.38 -18.45
C ILE A 223 -29.21 -16.73 -19.02
N ASN A 224 -28.03 -17.24 -18.62
CA ASN A 224 -27.51 -18.51 -19.12
C ASN A 224 -28.45 -19.69 -18.77
N LEU A 225 -28.99 -19.73 -17.55
CA LEU A 225 -29.95 -20.76 -17.15
C LEU A 225 -31.25 -20.68 -17.97
N ALA A 226 -31.77 -19.48 -18.23
CA ALA A 226 -32.97 -19.31 -19.05
C ALA A 226 -32.74 -19.69 -20.52
N GLU A 227 -31.56 -19.37 -21.08
CA GLU A 227 -31.22 -19.71 -22.45
C GLU A 227 -31.12 -21.20 -22.70
N ASN A 228 -30.64 -21.95 -21.69
CA ASN A 228 -30.48 -23.41 -21.71
C ASN A 228 -31.79 -24.20 -21.50
N ILE A 229 -32.95 -23.54 -21.39
CA ILE A 229 -34.25 -24.21 -21.31
C ILE A 229 -34.73 -24.64 -22.71
N GLU A 230 -34.92 -25.94 -22.92
CA GLU A 230 -35.37 -26.50 -24.20
C GLU A 230 -36.85 -26.23 -24.52
N ILE A 231 -37.71 -26.17 -23.49
CA ILE A 231 -39.15 -25.96 -23.65
C ILE A 231 -39.43 -24.46 -23.86
N LEU A 232 -39.82 -24.08 -25.09
CA LEU A 232 -39.98 -22.68 -25.51
C LEU A 232 -40.92 -21.87 -24.59
N ASP A 233 -42.07 -22.44 -24.21
CA ASP A 233 -43.02 -21.75 -23.33
C ASP A 233 -42.41 -21.44 -21.96
N LYS A 234 -41.67 -22.40 -21.38
CA LYS A 234 -40.96 -22.21 -20.11
C LYS A 234 -39.79 -21.23 -20.24
N LYS A 235 -39.08 -21.24 -21.37
CA LYS A 235 -37.99 -20.29 -21.65
C LYS A 235 -38.49 -18.85 -21.69
N ASN A 236 -39.60 -18.61 -22.39
CA ASN A 236 -40.23 -17.29 -22.46
C ASN A 236 -40.71 -16.84 -21.08
N GLU A 237 -41.37 -17.73 -20.32
CA GLU A 237 -41.82 -17.45 -18.96
C GLU A 237 -40.65 -17.07 -18.02
N MET A 238 -39.54 -17.80 -18.04
CA MET A 238 -38.38 -17.50 -17.20
C MET A 238 -37.68 -16.20 -17.64
N THR A 239 -37.59 -15.95 -18.95
CA THR A 239 -37.03 -14.70 -19.49
C THR A 239 -37.84 -13.49 -19.03
N GLU A 240 -39.17 -13.56 -19.10
CA GLU A 240 -40.06 -12.50 -18.60
C GLU A 240 -39.81 -12.22 -17.10
N LYS A 241 -39.71 -13.28 -16.28
CA LYS A 241 -39.41 -13.13 -14.85
C LYS A 241 -38.05 -12.48 -14.58
N ILE A 242 -37.04 -12.78 -15.40
CA ILE A 242 -35.72 -12.13 -15.31
C ILE A 242 -35.85 -10.64 -15.63
N VAL A 243 -36.55 -10.28 -16.70
CA VAL A 243 -36.76 -8.86 -17.07
C VAL A 243 -37.47 -8.11 -15.95
N ILE A 244 -38.55 -8.66 -15.40
CA ILE A 244 -39.28 -8.08 -14.27
C ILE A 244 -38.34 -7.88 -13.07
N SER A 245 -37.58 -8.91 -12.71
CA SER A 245 -36.63 -8.85 -11.59
C SER A 245 -35.54 -7.79 -11.78
N LEU A 246 -35.06 -7.59 -13.01
CA LEU A 246 -34.07 -6.56 -13.35
C LEU A 246 -34.65 -5.14 -13.28
N LEU A 247 -35.90 -4.94 -13.72
CA LEU A 247 -36.62 -3.67 -13.61
C LEU A 247 -36.90 -3.31 -12.15
N GLU A 248 -37.32 -4.27 -11.33
CA GLU A 248 -37.51 -4.04 -9.89
C GLU A 248 -36.21 -3.70 -9.18
N ARG A 249 -35.09 -4.29 -9.62
CA ARG A 249 -33.75 -4.02 -9.07
C ARG A 249 -33.26 -2.61 -9.37
N SER A 250 -33.61 -2.01 -10.52
CA SER A 250 -33.16 -0.66 -10.90
C SER A 250 -33.92 0.46 -10.18
N LEU A 251 -35.07 0.15 -9.56
CA LEU A 251 -35.89 1.09 -8.80
C LEU A 251 -35.48 1.23 -7.32
N LYS A 252 -34.56 0.38 -6.83
CA LYS A 252 -34.04 0.38 -5.45
C LYS A 252 -32.64 0.97 -5.39
#